data_AF-A0A377B0Z9-F1
#
_entry.id   AF-A0A377B0Z9-F1
#
_cell.length_a   1.000
_cell.length_b   1.000
_cell.length_c   1.000
_cell.angle_alpha   90.00
_cell.angle_beta   90.00
_cell.angle_gamma   90.00
#
_symmetry.space_group_name_H-M   'P 1'
#
loop_
_entity.id
_entity.type
_entity.pdbx_description
1 polymer ?
#
loop_
_entity_poly.entity_id
_entity_poly.type
_entity_poly.pdbx_seq_one_letter_code
_entity_poly.pdbx_strand_id
1 'polypeptide(L)'
;MAANTATNGTRTVQAGLPQNLYLDAAQYIRQDIQAWTADYRVSWHQKVANGQTIEPYAHVQDNGYRDKGTQGAQLGGVGVRWNIWTGETHYDAWPHKVSLGVEYQHTFKAINQRNGERNNAFLTIGVHW
;
A
#
# COMPACT_ATOMS: atom_id res chain seq x y z
N MET A 1 19.01 -6.85 7.74
CA MET A 1 19.51 -7.93 8.61
C MET A 1 18.38 -8.34 9.55
N ALA A 2 17.81 -9.53 9.38
CA ALA A 2 16.80 -10.05 10.29
C ALA A 2 17.50 -10.74 11.47
N ALA A 3 17.25 -10.26 12.68
CA ALA A 3 17.79 -10.87 13.90
C ALA A 3 16.92 -12.08 14.29
N ASN A 4 17.53 -13.27 14.29
CA ASN A 4 16.95 -14.47 14.87
C ASN A 4 17.04 -14.38 16.41
N THR A 5 15.90 -14.35 17.10
CA THR A 5 15.86 -14.54 18.55
C THR A 5 15.02 -15.77 18.84
N ALA A 6 15.68 -16.87 19.24
CA ALA A 6 15.03 -18.09 19.67
C ALA A 6 14.50 -17.92 21.09
N THR A 7 13.20 -18.13 21.29
CA THR A 7 12.60 -18.36 22.62
C THR A 7 11.57 -19.49 22.54
N ASN A 8 11.58 -20.32 23.58
CA ASN A 8 10.89 -21.60 23.71
C ASN A 8 9.38 -21.56 23.42
N GLY A 9 8.88 -22.63 22.80
CA GLY A 9 7.54 -23.17 23.05
C GLY A 9 6.32 -22.51 22.40
N THR A 10 6.44 -21.31 21.85
CA THR A 10 5.36 -20.68 21.07
C THR A 10 6.00 -20.01 19.88
N ARG A 11 5.72 -20.46 18.64
CA ARG A 11 6.17 -19.75 17.43
C ARG A 11 5.54 -18.35 17.47
N THR A 12 6.27 -17.37 18.01
CA THR A 12 5.88 -15.98 17.96
C THR A 12 5.78 -15.61 16.49
N VAL A 13 4.55 -15.32 16.05
CA VAL A 13 4.26 -14.85 14.71
C VAL A 13 5.14 -13.62 14.46
N GLN A 14 6.14 -13.75 13.60
CA GLN A 14 7.04 -12.64 13.30
C GLN A 14 6.27 -11.60 12.51
N ALA A 15 5.92 -10.50 13.17
CA ALA A 15 5.22 -9.39 12.57
C ALA A 15 6.24 -8.38 12.04
N GLY A 16 6.11 -7.97 10.77
CA GLY A 16 7.06 -7.06 10.12
C GLY A 16 6.38 -5.76 9.69
N LEU A 17 7.05 -4.62 9.84
CA LEU A 17 6.54 -3.29 9.48
C LEU A 17 7.30 -2.71 8.28
N PRO A 18 7.10 -3.23 7.05
CA PRO A 18 7.69 -2.63 5.87
C PRO A 18 7.19 -1.20 5.63
N GLN A 19 8.10 -0.35 5.19
CA GLN A 19 7.83 1.04 4.83
C GLN A 19 8.36 1.26 3.41
N ASN A 20 7.52 1.78 2.53
CA ASN A 20 7.84 2.05 1.14
C ASN A 20 7.62 3.55 0.87
N LEU A 21 8.60 4.18 0.22
CA LEU A 21 8.54 5.57 -0.20
C LEU A 21 8.81 5.63 -1.71
N TYR A 22 7.86 6.19 -2.45
CA TYR A 22 7.97 6.46 -3.88
C TYR A 22 7.96 7.96 -4.12
N LEU A 23 8.92 8.43 -4.90
CA LEU A 23 9.08 9.84 -5.27
C LEU A 23 9.31 9.92 -6.77
N ASP A 24 8.56 10.78 -7.45
CA ASP A 24 8.70 11.04 -8.89
C ASP A 24 8.54 12.53 -9.18
N ALA A 25 9.29 13.05 -10.15
CA ALA A 25 9.22 14.44 -10.58
C ALA A 25 9.58 14.58 -12.06
N ALA A 26 8.76 15.34 -12.80
CA ALA A 26 8.91 15.58 -14.22
C ALA A 26 8.87 17.08 -14.53
N GLN A 27 9.67 17.52 -15.50
CA GLN A 27 9.69 18.91 -15.97
C GLN A 27 9.49 18.96 -17.49
N TYR A 28 8.43 19.62 -17.92
CA TYR A 28 8.08 19.82 -19.33
C TYR A 28 8.66 21.14 -19.84
N ILE A 29 9.80 21.05 -20.55
CA ILE A 29 10.59 22.21 -21.02
C ILE A 29 9.78 23.15 -21.93
N ARG A 30 8.87 22.62 -22.76
CA ARG A 30 8.10 23.45 -23.71
C ARG A 30 6.97 24.26 -23.07
N GLN A 31 6.47 23.82 -21.91
CA GLN A 31 5.30 24.44 -21.26
C GLN A 31 5.67 25.09 -19.92
N ASP A 32 6.94 24.98 -19.49
CA ASP A 32 7.41 25.39 -18.16
C ASP A 32 6.58 24.81 -17.01
N ILE A 33 6.08 23.59 -17.22
CA ILE A 33 5.27 22.86 -16.25
C ILE A 33 6.15 21.87 -15.51
N GLN A 34 6.11 21.90 -14.19
CA GLN A 34 6.75 20.91 -13.34
C GLN A 34 5.67 20.07 -12.65
N ALA A 35 5.77 18.76 -12.71
CA ALA A 35 4.89 17.83 -12.00
C ALA A 35 5.72 17.03 -10.99
N TRP A 36 5.13 16.71 -9.85
CA TRP A 36 5.75 15.88 -8.82
C TRP A 36 4.71 15.00 -8.14
N THR A 37 5.16 13.86 -7.64
CA THR A 37 4.37 12.89 -6.90
C THR A 37 5.22 12.34 -5.76
N ALA A 38 4.66 12.30 -4.56
CA ALA A 38 5.25 11.67 -3.39
C ALA A 38 4.23 10.73 -2.76
N ASP A 39 4.54 9.44 -2.68
CA ASP A 39 3.69 8.41 -2.09
C ASP A 39 4.47 7.71 -0.98
N TYR A 40 3.93 7.74 0.23
CA TYR A 40 4.49 7.08 1.39
C TYR A 40 3.51 6.05 1.92
N ARG A 41 3.94 4.79 2.01
CA ARG A 41 3.13 3.65 2.44
C ARG A 41 3.81 2.89 3.57
N VAL A 42 3.02 2.55 4.57
CA VAL A 42 3.41 1.66 5.66
C VAL A 42 2.46 0.48 5.65
N SER A 43 3.00 -0.74 5.67
CA SER A 43 2.21 -1.96 5.86
C SER A 43 2.68 -2.69 7.10
N TRP A 44 1.80 -3.49 7.72
CA TRP A 44 2.14 -4.39 8.80
C TRP A 44 1.76 -5.81 8.41
N HIS A 45 2.75 -6.69 8.24
CA HIS A 45 2.51 -8.09 7.93
C HIS A 45 2.39 -8.92 9.19
N GLN A 46 1.24 -9.57 9.38
CA GLN A 46 1.01 -10.51 10.46
C GLN A 46 0.50 -11.85 9.92
N LYS A 47 1.17 -12.95 10.27
CA LYS A 47 0.69 -14.30 9.94
C LYS A 47 -0.40 -14.70 10.94
N VAL A 48 -1.59 -15.01 10.44
CA VAL A 48 -2.78 -15.31 11.27
C VAL A 48 -3.05 -16.80 11.38
N ALA A 49 -2.73 -17.58 10.35
CA ALA A 49 -2.79 -19.03 10.34
C ALA A 49 -1.72 -19.60 9.40
N ASN A 50 -1.59 -20.94 9.31
CA ASN A 50 -0.69 -21.50 8.31
C ASN A 50 -1.18 -21.16 6.90
N GLY A 51 -0.27 -20.68 6.04
CA GLY A 51 -0.64 -20.18 4.72
C GLY A 51 -1.50 -18.92 4.71
N GLN A 52 -1.70 -18.19 5.82
CA GLN A 52 -2.55 -16.99 5.81
C GLN A 52 -1.87 -15.81 6.50
N THR A 53 -1.84 -14.68 5.81
CA THR A 53 -1.29 -13.42 6.34
C THR A 53 -2.28 -12.29 6.15
N ILE A 54 -2.42 -11.44 7.16
CA ILE A 54 -3.13 -10.18 7.06
C ILE A 54 -2.12 -9.04 7.01
N GLU A 55 -2.41 -8.05 6.17
CA GLU A 55 -1.57 -6.90 5.89
C GLU A 55 -2.43 -5.63 5.96
N PRO A 56 -2.70 -5.09 7.15
CA PRO A 56 -3.13 -3.71 7.27
C PRO A 56 -2.05 -2.78 6.71
N TYR A 57 -2.46 -1.78 5.95
CA TYR A 57 -1.58 -0.77 5.38
C TYR A 57 -2.25 0.60 5.37
N ALA A 58 -1.42 1.64 5.39
CA ALA A 58 -1.82 3.02 5.23
C ALA A 58 -0.88 3.69 4.24
N HIS A 59 -1.40 4.59 3.43
CA HIS A 59 -0.61 5.39 2.51
C HIS A 59 -1.10 6.82 2.45
N VAL A 60 -0.16 7.73 2.20
CA VAL A 60 -0.44 9.12 1.90
C VAL A 60 0.29 9.45 0.61
N GLN A 61 -0.43 10.11 -0.29
CA GLN A 61 0.07 10.50 -1.58
C GLN A 61 -0.23 11.97 -1.81
N ASP A 62 0.79 12.69 -2.25
CA ASP A 62 0.74 14.10 -2.55
C ASP A 62 1.28 14.31 -3.96
N ASN A 63 0.48 14.92 -4.82
CA ASN A 63 0.83 15.17 -6.20
C ASN A 63 0.58 16.64 -6.48
N GLY A 64 1.45 17.24 -7.27
CA GLY A 64 1.24 18.62 -7.69
C GLY A 64 1.80 18.87 -9.07
N TYR A 65 1.24 19.88 -9.71
CA TYR A 65 1.84 20.51 -10.86
C TYR A 65 1.96 22.02 -10.64
N ARG A 66 3.02 22.58 -11.21
CA ARG A 66 3.32 24.00 -11.19
C ARG A 66 3.17 24.51 -12.62
N ASP A 67 2.08 25.21 -12.87
CA ASP A 67 1.85 25.99 -14.08
C ASP A 67 1.34 27.37 -13.65
N LYS A 68 2.25 28.34 -13.49
CA LYS A 68 2.01 29.73 -13.02
C LYS A 68 1.33 29.88 -11.63
N GLY A 69 0.86 28.80 -11.03
CA GLY A 69 0.41 28.66 -9.65
C GLY A 69 0.63 27.23 -9.16
N THR A 70 0.87 27.04 -7.87
CA THR A 70 1.06 25.71 -7.27
C THR A 70 -0.30 25.06 -7.05
N GLN A 71 -0.54 23.96 -7.74
CA GLN A 71 -1.79 23.22 -7.70
C GLN A 71 -1.48 21.79 -7.29
N GLY A 72 -2.04 21.34 -6.16
CA GLY A 72 -1.75 20.04 -5.56
C GLY A 72 -3.00 19.30 -5.11
N ALA A 73 -2.94 17.98 -5.21
CA ALA A 73 -3.92 17.05 -4.67
C ALA A 73 -3.25 16.15 -3.63
N GLN A 74 -3.85 16.08 -2.45
CA GLN A 74 -3.39 15.23 -1.37
C GLN A 74 -4.47 14.20 -1.07
N LEU A 75 -4.10 12.93 -1.13
CA LEU A 75 -4.96 11.81 -0.80
C LEU A 75 -4.26 10.92 0.22
N GLY A 76 -5.04 10.18 0.97
CA GLY A 76 -4.50 9.08 1.77
C GLY A 76 -5.51 8.00 1.91
N GLY A 77 -5.02 6.79 2.07
CA GLY A 77 -5.86 5.61 2.22
C GLY A 77 -5.38 4.74 3.35
N VAL A 78 -6.33 4.01 3.92
CA VAL A 78 -6.07 2.93 4.85
C VAL A 78 -6.78 1.69 4.34
N GLY A 79 -6.11 0.55 4.41
CA GLY A 79 -6.64 -0.69 3.89
C GLY A 79 -6.14 -1.89 4.66
N VAL A 80 -6.77 -3.02 4.40
CA VAL A 80 -6.36 -4.33 4.88
C VAL A 80 -6.33 -5.26 3.68
N ARG A 81 -5.26 -6.04 3.58
CA ARG A 81 -5.13 -7.12 2.61
C ARG A 81 -4.96 -8.45 3.32
N TRP A 82 -5.85 -9.38 3.03
CA TRP A 82 -5.73 -10.78 3.44
C TRP A 82 -5.15 -11.59 2.31
N ASN A 83 -4.03 -12.25 2.56
CA ASN A 83 -3.36 -13.14 1.63
C ASN A 83 -3.50 -14.58 2.13
N ILE A 84 -4.01 -15.45 1.25
CA ILE A 84 -4.17 -16.89 1.46
C ILE A 84 -3.26 -17.59 0.46
N TRP A 85 -2.25 -18.25 0.98
CA TRP A 85 -1.30 -19.07 0.26
C TRP A 85 -1.81 -20.52 0.31
N THR A 86 -1.77 -21.24 -0.81
CA THR A 86 -2.15 -22.66 -0.88
C THR A 86 -1.14 -23.47 -1.67
N GLY A 87 -1.12 -24.80 -1.47
CA GLY A 87 -0.27 -25.73 -2.22
C GLY A 87 1.10 -26.02 -1.61
N GLU A 88 1.31 -25.80 -0.31
CA GLU A 88 2.54 -26.20 0.39
C GLU A 88 2.82 -27.71 0.17
N THR A 89 3.98 -28.04 -0.41
CA THR A 89 4.51 -29.42 -0.44
C THR A 89 5.86 -29.46 0.27
N HIS A 90 6.32 -30.65 0.68
CA HIS A 90 7.56 -30.83 1.46
C HIS A 90 8.82 -30.27 0.76
N TYR A 91 8.75 -30.00 -0.55
CA TYR A 91 9.86 -29.53 -1.38
C TYR A 91 9.59 -28.21 -2.10
N ASP A 92 8.37 -27.66 -2.06
CA ASP A 92 8.00 -26.52 -2.90
C ASP A 92 7.27 -25.42 -2.12
N ALA A 93 7.68 -24.17 -2.35
CA ALA A 93 7.11 -23.02 -1.68
C ALA A 93 5.75 -22.70 -2.30
N TRP A 94 4.72 -22.59 -1.44
CA TRP A 94 3.35 -22.11 -1.71
C TRP A 94 3.11 -21.53 -3.13
N PRO A 95 2.76 -22.38 -4.12
CA PRO A 95 2.70 -21.99 -5.53
C PRO A 95 1.53 -21.04 -5.84
N HIS A 96 0.45 -21.12 -5.07
CA HIS A 96 -0.74 -20.31 -5.33
C HIS A 96 -0.97 -19.30 -4.21
N LYS A 97 -1.32 -18.07 -4.59
CA LYS A 97 -1.67 -16.99 -3.66
C LYS A 97 -2.96 -16.32 -4.10
N VAL A 98 -3.95 -16.31 -3.21
CA VAL A 98 -5.15 -15.49 -3.33
C VAL A 98 -5.01 -14.29 -2.40
N SER A 99 -5.33 -13.10 -2.88
CA SER A 99 -5.29 -11.85 -2.12
C SER A 99 -6.62 -11.12 -2.22
N LEU A 100 -7.16 -10.73 -1.06
CA LEU A 100 -8.38 -9.95 -0.92
C LEU A 100 -8.02 -8.67 -0.17
N GLY A 101 -8.24 -7.51 -0.80
CA GLY A 101 -7.95 -6.20 -0.25
C GLY A 101 -9.20 -5.35 -0.14
N VAL A 102 -9.36 -4.66 0.98
CA VAL A 102 -10.32 -3.57 1.12
C VAL A 102 -9.54 -2.33 1.49
N GLU A 103 -9.79 -1.23 0.79
CA GLU A 103 -9.14 0.05 1.03
C GLU A 103 -10.17 1.16 1.07
N TYR A 104 -10.01 2.05 2.04
CA TYR A 104 -10.74 3.29 2.13
C TYR A 104 -9.77 4.45 1.86
N GLN A 105 -10.09 5.27 0.87
CA GLN A 105 -9.30 6.42 0.46
C GLN A 105 -10.07 7.71 0.74
N HIS A 106 -9.39 8.67 1.34
CA HIS A 106 -9.88 10.01 1.58
C HIS A 106 -9.03 11.03 0.83
N THR A 107 -9.67 11.95 0.13
CA THR A 107 -9.00 13.05 -0.56
C THR A 107 -9.01 14.28 0.34
N PHE A 108 -7.86 14.64 0.89
CA PHE A 108 -7.69 15.77 1.81
C PHE A 108 -7.70 17.12 1.10
N LYS A 109 -7.07 17.20 -0.09
CA LYS A 109 -7.03 18.41 -0.93
C LYS A 109 -7.20 17.99 -2.39
N ALA A 110 -8.08 18.66 -3.12
CA ALA A 110 -8.25 18.49 -4.56
C ALA A 110 -8.60 19.84 -5.19
N ILE A 111 -8.14 20.07 -6.42
CA ILE A 111 -8.47 21.24 -7.22
C ILE A 111 -9.80 20.95 -7.93
N ASN A 112 -10.78 21.86 -7.83
CA ASN A 112 -12.02 21.85 -8.62
C ASN A 112 -12.93 20.60 -8.51
N GLN A 113 -13.13 20.01 -7.32
CA GLN A 113 -14.24 19.08 -7.10
C GLN A 113 -15.20 19.58 -6.02
N ARG A 114 -16.50 19.55 -6.34
CA ARG A 114 -17.60 19.98 -5.46
C ARG A 114 -17.61 19.14 -4.17
N ASN A 115 -17.99 19.79 -3.08
CA ASN A 115 -17.99 19.35 -1.68
C ASN A 115 -18.56 17.95 -1.29
N GLY A 116 -18.96 17.09 -2.22
CA GLY A 116 -19.79 15.90 -1.97
C GLY A 116 -19.10 14.54 -1.92
N GLU A 117 -17.99 14.32 -2.64
CA GLU A 117 -17.39 12.98 -2.78
C GLU A 117 -15.93 13.01 -2.32
N ARG A 118 -15.75 12.89 -1.00
CA ARG A 118 -14.42 12.97 -0.36
C ARG A 118 -13.83 11.60 -0.02
N ASN A 119 -14.61 10.54 -0.19
CA ASN A 119 -14.36 9.21 0.35
C ASN A 119 -14.63 8.16 -0.72
N ASN A 120 -13.64 7.34 -1.02
CA ASN A 120 -13.76 6.22 -1.94
C ASN A 120 -13.46 4.92 -1.20
N ALA A 121 -14.20 3.86 -1.51
CA ALA A 121 -13.92 2.52 -1.01
C ALA A 121 -13.58 1.62 -2.20
N PHE A 122 -12.47 0.90 -2.10
CA PHE A 122 -11.98 -0.02 -3.10
C PHE A 122 -12.00 -1.44 -2.55
N LEU A 123 -12.48 -2.36 -3.37
CA LEU A 123 -12.32 -3.80 -3.16
C LEU A 123 -11.37 -4.31 -4.24
N THR A 124 -10.31 -5.00 -3.83
CA THR A 124 -9.31 -5.59 -4.73
C THR A 124 -9.26 -7.09 -4.53
N ILE A 125 -9.26 -7.83 -5.65
CA ILE A 125 -9.12 -9.29 -5.65
C ILE A 125 -7.98 -9.61 -6.61
N GLY A 126 -6.96 -10.31 -6.12
CA GLY A 126 -5.80 -10.70 -6.92
C GLY A 126 -5.46 -12.17 -6.71
N VAL A 127 -5.15 -12.89 -7.78
CA VAL A 127 -4.74 -14.29 -7.72
C VAL A 127 -3.41 -14.44 -8.45
N HIS A 128 -2.49 -15.19 -7.85
CA HIS A 128 -1.21 -15.59 -8.43
C HIS A 128 -1.17 -17.12 -8.46
N TRP A 129 -0.80 -17.67 -9.61
CA TRP A 129 -0.74 -19.10 -9.89
C TRP A 129 0.67 -19.48 -10.35
#